data_AF-A0A3C1SI87-F1
#
_entry.id   AF-A0A3C1SI87-F1
#
_cell.length_a   1.000
_cell.length_b   1.000
_cell.length_c   1.000
_cell.angle_alpha   90.00
_cell.angle_beta   90.00
_cell.angle_gamma   90.00
#
_symmetry.space_group_name_H-M   'P 1'
#
loop_
_entity.id
_entity.type
_entity.pdbx_description
1 polymer ?
#
loop_
_entity_poly.entity_id
_entity_poly.type
_entity_poly.pdbx_seq_one_letter_code
_entity_poly.pdbx_strand_id
1 'polypeptide(L)'
;WHPKTDWTAALNYRHVDKRNRGPNDPREPLDGYDTLNLTLSRKNLFYKGMTFRSGVKNLFDTDIRYPANYAEYKQDFPQTGREWWVQLSYDF
;
A
#
# COMPACT_ATOMS: atom_id res chain seq x y z
N TRP A 1 0.72 -18.52 8.59
CA TRP A 1 0.78 -19.83 7.93
C TRP A 1 2.05 -19.84 7.07
N HIS A 2 3.04 -20.67 7.39
CA HIS A 2 4.22 -20.84 6.53
C HIS A 2 3.98 -22.11 5.72
N PRO A 3 3.66 -22.01 4.43
CA PRO A 3 3.60 -23.19 3.58
C PRO A 3 4.97 -23.89 3.64
N LYS A 4 5.01 -25.22 3.51
CA LYS A 4 6.27 -25.98 3.35
C LYS A 4 7.04 -25.64 2.06
N THR A 5 6.59 -24.64 1.30
CA THR A 5 7.20 -24.18 0.06
C THR A 5 8.10 -22.98 0.32
N ASP A 6 9.20 -22.85 -0.41
CA ASP A 6 10.05 -21.64 -0.39
C ASP A 6 9.32 -20.37 -0.87
N TRP A 7 8.11 -20.53 -1.40
CA TRP A 7 7.23 -19.44 -1.81
C TRP A 7 6.29 -19.00 -0.69
N THR A 8 6.07 -17.69 -0.61
CA THR A 8 5.03 -17.10 0.21
C THR A 8 4.38 -15.97 -0.57
N ALA A 9 3.05 -15.93 -0.57
CA ALA A 9 2.26 -14.82 -1.08
C ALA A 9 1.49 -14.20 0.07
N ALA A 10 1.45 -12.87 0.11
CA ALA A 10 0.70 -12.11 1.10
C ALA A 10 -0.16 -11.06 0.40
N LEU A 11 -1.43 -11.02 0.78
CA LEU A 11 -2.37 -9.98 0.42
C LEU A 11 -2.65 -9.14 1.66
N ASN A 12 -2.57 -7.82 1.53
CA ASN A 12 -2.91 -6.88 2.58
C ASN A 12 -4.00 -5.95 2.05
N TYR A 13 -5.20 -6.10 2.61
CA TYR A 13 -6.35 -5.26 2.31
C TYR A 13 -6.53 -4.22 3.42
N ARG A 14 -6.80 -2.98 3.02
CA ARG A 14 -7.09 -1.87 3.92
C ARG A 14 -8.26 -1.07 3.36
N HIS A 15 -9.29 -0.94 4.20
CA HIS A 15 -10.45 -0.09 3.98
C HIS A 15 -10.35 1.16 4.85
N VAL A 16 -10.66 2.32 4.29
CA VAL A 16 -10.82 3.57 5.01
C VAL A 16 -12.17 4.15 4.61
N ASP A 17 -13.06 4.30 5.58
CA ASP A 17 -14.39 4.87 5.33
C ASP A 17 -14.31 6.37 5.02
N LYS A 18 -15.39 6.92 4.50
CA LYS A 18 -15.53 8.35 4.21
C LYS A 18 -15.24 9.17 5.46
N ARG A 19 -14.60 10.32 5.24
CA ARG A 19 -14.23 11.23 6.32
C ARG A 19 -14.95 12.55 6.17
N ASN A 20 -15.83 12.83 7.14
CA ASN A 20 -16.45 14.14 7.27
C ASN A 20 -15.39 15.20 7.58
N ARG A 21 -15.55 16.37 6.95
CA ARG A 21 -14.69 17.53 7.21
C ARG A 21 -15.23 18.37 8.37
N GLY A 22 -14.37 19.21 8.93
CA GLY A 22 -14.77 20.14 9.97
C GLY A 22 -15.75 21.21 9.45
N PRO A 23 -16.50 21.88 10.33
CA PRO A 23 -17.55 22.83 9.95
C PRO A 23 -17.05 24.05 9.15
N ASN A 24 -15.76 24.36 9.23
CA ASN A 24 -15.13 25.51 8.54
C ASN A 24 -14.48 25.14 7.20
N ASP A 25 -14.58 23.88 6.77
CA ASP A 25 -14.05 23.43 5.48
C ASP A 25 -15.22 23.34 4.47
N PRO A 26 -15.24 24.20 3.43
CA PRO A 26 -16.34 24.24 2.47
C PRO A 26 -16.28 23.11 1.43
N ARG A 27 -15.23 22.27 1.44
CA ARG A 27 -15.07 21.17 0.49
C ARG A 27 -15.99 20.00 0.84
N GLU A 28 -16.37 19.23 -0.18
CA GLU A 28 -17.15 18.00 0.03
C GLU A 28 -16.38 16.99 0.90
N PRO A 29 -17.07 16.15 1.69
CA PRO A 29 -16.44 15.09 2.48
C PRO A 29 -15.45 14.26 1.64
N LEU A 30 -14.36 13.78 2.25
CA LEU A 30 -13.49 12.86 1.53
C LEU A 30 -14.19 11.51 1.42
N ASP A 31 -14.26 10.99 0.21
CA ASP A 31 -14.71 9.63 -0.04
C ASP A 31 -13.78 8.61 0.64
N GLY A 32 -14.39 7.51 1.05
CA GLY A 32 -13.64 6.35 1.51
C GLY A 32 -12.88 5.70 0.36
N TYR A 33 -11.87 4.91 0.70
CA TYR A 33 -11.08 4.19 -0.29
C TYR A 33 -10.65 2.82 0.21
N ASP A 34 -10.44 1.94 -0.75
CA ASP A 34 -9.93 0.60 -0.56
C ASP A 34 -8.57 0.46 -1.22
N THR A 35 -7.64 -0.16 -0.51
CA THR A 35 -6.32 -0.48 -1.01
C THR A 35 -6.03 -1.96 -0.83
N LEU A 36 -5.49 -2.57 -1.87
CA LEU A 36 -5.01 -3.94 -1.84
C LEU A 36 -3.53 -3.96 -2.22
N ASN A 37 -2.70 -4.55 -1.38
CA ASN A 37 -1.28 -4.72 -1.64
C ASN A 37 -0.97 -6.21 -1.80
N LEU A 38 -0.13 -6.54 -2.77
CA LEU A 38 0.36 -7.90 -3.01
C LEU A 38 1.86 -7.95 -2.77
N THR A 39 2.31 -8.96 -2.03
CA THR A 39 3.73 -9.28 -1.87
C THR A 39 3.95 -10.74 -2.17
N LEU A 40 4.93 -11.01 -3.03
CA LEU A 40 5.46 -12.33 -3.33
C LEU A 40 6.87 -12.44 -2.76
N SER A 41 7.15 -13.55 -2.11
CA SER A 41 8.47 -13.86 -1.57
C SER A 41 8.88 -15.27 -1.97
N ARG A 42 10.13 -15.41 -2.39
CA ARG A 42 10.80 -16.67 -2.63
C ARG A 42 12.09 -16.75 -1.84
N LYS A 43 12.16 -17.70 -0.93
CA LYS A 43 13.41 -18.11 -0.28
C LYS A 43 14.21 -19.01 -1.22
N ASN A 44 15.51 -19.10 -0.97
CA ASN A 44 16.44 -19.96 -1.69
C ASN A 44 16.33 -19.83 -3.23
N LEU A 45 16.19 -18.59 -3.75
CA LEU A 45 15.87 -18.37 -5.17
C LEU A 45 16.94 -18.97 -6.10
N PHE A 46 18.23 -18.77 -5.81
CA PHE A 46 19.37 -19.39 -6.52
C PHE A 46 20.32 -20.12 -5.57
N TYR A 47 20.54 -19.58 -4.37
CA TYR A 47 21.39 -20.18 -3.34
C TYR A 47 20.66 -20.22 -2.01
N LYS A 48 21.04 -21.18 -1.15
CA LYS A 48 20.53 -21.24 0.22
C LYS A 48 20.86 -19.92 0.94
N GLY A 49 19.87 -19.35 1.64
CA GLY A 49 20.00 -18.05 2.30
C GLY A 49 19.59 -16.85 1.44
N MET A 50 19.50 -16.99 0.11
CA MET A 50 19.08 -15.88 -0.76
C MET A 50 17.55 -15.79 -0.87
N THR A 51 16.98 -14.66 -0.47
CA THR A 51 15.54 -14.39 -0.55
C THR A 51 15.26 -13.25 -1.52
N PHE A 52 14.35 -13.50 -2.45
CA PHE A 52 13.80 -12.50 -3.35
C PHE A 52 12.38 -12.14 -2.92
N ARG A 53 12.05 -10.85 -2.94
CA ARG A 53 10.70 -10.35 -2.73
C ARG A 53 10.36 -9.34 -3.81
N SER A 54 9.11 -9.38 -4.23
CA SER A 54 8.53 -8.34 -5.07
C SER A 54 7.13 -8.04 -4.59
N GLY A 55 6.66 -6.83 -4.87
CA GLY A 55 5.31 -6.49 -4.51
C GLY A 55 4.78 -5.28 -5.27
N VAL A 56 3.48 -5.12 -5.14
CA VAL A 56 2.72 -4.01 -5.69
C VAL A 56 1.91 -3.43 -4.55
N LYS A 57 2.11 -2.15 -4.29
CA LYS A 57 1.22 -1.37 -3.44
C LYS A 57 0.14 -0.74 -4.29
N ASN A 58 -1.05 -0.60 -3.73
CA ASN A 58 -2.21 -0.04 -4.42
C ASN A 58 -2.47 -0.78 -5.76
N LEU A 59 -2.74 -2.08 -5.68
CA LEU A 59 -2.87 -3.00 -6.82
C LEU A 59 -3.93 -2.58 -7.85
N PHE A 60 -4.92 -1.79 -7.44
CA PHE A 60 -5.97 -1.27 -8.33
C PHE A 60 -5.77 0.19 -8.73
N ASP A 61 -4.66 0.82 -8.31
CA ASP A 61 -4.34 2.22 -8.61
C ASP A 61 -5.45 3.20 -8.14
N THR A 62 -5.99 2.96 -6.95
CA THR A 62 -7.01 3.81 -6.32
C THR A 62 -6.43 5.20 -6.06
N ASP A 63 -7.15 6.27 -6.42
CA ASP A 63 -6.80 7.64 -6.00
C ASP A 63 -7.03 7.77 -4.48
N ILE A 64 -5.96 8.01 -3.74
CA ILE A 64 -6.00 8.12 -2.28
C ILE A 64 -5.57 9.53 -1.90
N ARG A 65 -6.38 10.19 -1.08
CA ARG A 65 -6.11 11.55 -0.61
C ARG A 65 -6.11 11.63 0.90
N TYR A 66 -5.10 12.31 1.44
CA TYR A 66 -5.05 12.64 2.86
C TYR A 66 -5.59 14.06 3.09
N PRO A 67 -6.47 14.22 4.09
CA PRO A 67 -7.08 15.51 4.35
C PRO A 67 -6.01 16.51 4.80
N ALA A 68 -6.00 17.66 4.15
CA ALA A 68 -5.17 18.79 4.57
C ALA A 68 -6.02 19.82 5.34
N ASN A 69 -5.37 20.60 6.21
CA ASN A 69 -6.02 21.74 6.85
C ASN A 69 -6.39 22.79 5.78
N TYR A 70 -7.68 23.06 5.60
CA TYR A 70 -8.18 24.01 4.58
C TYR A 70 -7.63 25.43 4.75
N ALA A 71 -7.28 25.83 5.97
CA ALA A 71 -6.71 27.16 6.23
C ALA A 71 -5.30 27.29 5.63
N GLU A 72 -4.54 26.20 5.59
CA GLU A 72 -3.14 26.17 5.15
C GLU A 72 -3.01 25.68 3.69
N TYR A 73 -3.80 24.67 3.33
CA TYR A 73 -3.73 24.02 2.02
C TYR A 73 -5.14 23.74 1.49
N LYS A 74 -5.47 24.37 0.36
CA LYS A 74 -6.81 24.32 -0.24
C LYS A 74 -7.14 22.98 -0.90
N GLN A 75 -6.13 22.20 -1.25
CA GLN A 75 -6.28 20.86 -1.83
C GLN A 75 -6.02 19.79 -0.76
N ASP A 76 -6.25 18.52 -1.06
CA ASP A 76 -5.83 17.41 -0.20
C ASP A 76 -4.52 16.82 -0.73
N PHE A 77 -3.74 16.18 0.13
CA PHE A 77 -2.47 15.61 -0.28
C PHE A 77 -2.70 14.30 -1.05
N PRO A 78 -2.28 14.20 -2.32
CA PRO A 78 -2.35 12.94 -3.05
C PRO A 78 -1.33 11.96 -2.47
N GLN A 79 -1.71 10.69 -2.35
CA GLN A 79 -0.73 9.62 -2.20
C GLN A 79 -0.22 9.15 -3.56
N THR A 80 0.92 8.47 -3.52
CA THR A 80 1.40 7.66 -4.64
C THR A 80 0.32 6.66 -5.05
N GLY A 81 0.07 6.56 -6.35
CA GLY A 81 -0.77 5.53 -6.96
C GLY A 81 -0.13 4.13 -6.85
N ARG A 82 -0.28 3.33 -7.90
CA ARG A 82 0.32 2.00 -7.98
C ARG A 82 1.85 2.07 -7.95
N GLU A 83 2.44 1.39 -6.96
CA GLU A 83 3.89 1.35 -6.78
C GLU A 83 4.40 -0.09 -6.85
N TRP A 84 5.38 -0.34 -7.72
CA TRP A 84 6.08 -1.60 -7.82
C TRP A 84 7.39 -1.54 -7.04
N TRP A 85 7.71 -2.60 -6.32
CA TRP A 85 8.98 -2.71 -5.61
C TRP A 85 9.55 -4.13 -5.71
N VAL A 86 10.87 -4.20 -5.60
CA VAL A 86 11.64 -5.44 -5.57
C VAL A 86 12.70 -5.35 -4.47
N GLN A 87 13.02 -6.49 -3.87
CA GLN A 87 14.04 -6.61 -2.84
C GLN A 87 14.77 -7.94 -3.00
N LEU A 88 16.09 -7.89 -2.86
CA LEU A 88 16.94 -9.05 -2.75
C LEU A 88 17.67 -9.00 -1.40
N SER A 89 17.69 -10.11 -0.67
CA SER A 89 18.40 -10.24 0.60
C SER A 89 19.14 -11.58 0.67
N TYR A 90 20.23 -11.62 1.42
CA TYR A 90 21.01 -12.84 1.67
C TYR A 90 21.24 -12.99 3.18
N ASP A 91 21.03 -14.21 3.68
CA ASP A 91 21.28 -14.62 5.06
C ASP A 91 22.50 -15.56 5.10
N PHE A 92 23.46 -15.30 6.00
CA PHE A 92 24.79 -15.94 6.02
C PHE A 92 24.81 -17.20 6.87
#